data_AF-A0A842ND80-F1
#
_entry.id   AF-A0A842ND80-F1
#
_cell.length_a   1.000
_cell.length_b   1.000
_cell.length_c   1.000
_cell.angle_alpha   90.00
_cell.angle_beta   90.00
_cell.angle_gamma   90.00
#
_symmetry.space_group_name_H-M   'P 1'
#
loop_
_entity.id
_entity.type
_entity.pdbx_description
1 polymer ?
#
loop_
_entity_poly.entity_id
_entity_poly.type
_entity_poly.pdbx_seq_one_letter_code
_entity_poly.pdbx_strand_id
1 'polypeptide(L)'
;MLPPLKPIPIKDRLTTLFLEKGNLDVLDGAFVLVDKNGVRTHIPVGGVACLMLEPGTRVSHAAVVLASRVGCLLVWIGEAGVRLYASGQPGGARADRLLYQAKLALDDTARLNVVRKMYALRFKEEPLARRSVEQLRGI
;
A
#
# COMPACT_ATOMS: atom_id res chain seq x y z
N MET A 1 8.28 30.95 1.19
CA MET A 1 8.41 29.62 1.83
C MET A 1 7.29 28.76 1.26
N LEU A 2 7.59 27.62 0.62
CA LEU A 2 6.54 26.76 0.07
C LEU A 2 5.69 26.15 1.20
N PRO A 3 4.39 25.93 1.00
CA PRO A 3 3.53 25.33 2.02
C PRO A 3 4.00 23.90 2.37
N PRO A 4 3.73 23.43 3.60
CA PRO A 4 4.10 22.07 4.00
C PRO A 4 3.40 21.06 3.09
N LEU A 5 4.18 20.11 2.55
CA LEU A 5 3.66 19.04 1.71
C LEU A 5 2.58 18.26 2.45
N LYS A 6 1.41 18.13 1.84
CA LYS A 6 0.31 17.31 2.34
C LYS A 6 -0.03 16.20 1.34
N PRO A 7 -0.36 14.99 1.81
CA PRO A 7 -0.90 13.93 0.98
C PRO A 7 -2.16 14.40 0.23
N ILE A 8 -2.20 14.23 -1.10
CA ILE A 8 -3.44 14.38 -1.89
C ILE A 8 -4.36 13.16 -1.69
N PRO A 9 -5.68 13.24 -1.94
CA PRO A 9 -6.58 12.09 -1.78
C PRO A 9 -6.14 10.88 -2.62
N ILE A 10 -6.26 9.67 -2.07
CA ILE A 10 -5.82 8.42 -2.74
C ILE A 10 -6.48 8.22 -4.11
N LYS A 11 -7.75 8.64 -4.25
CA LYS A 11 -8.51 8.54 -5.51
C LYS A 11 -7.95 9.37 -6.66
N ASP A 12 -7.12 10.37 -6.35
CA ASP A 12 -6.55 11.30 -7.33
C ASP A 12 -5.10 10.92 -7.67
N ARG A 13 -4.64 9.72 -7.25
CA ARG A 13 -3.28 9.23 -7.43
C ARG A 13 -3.21 8.06 -8.41
N LEU A 14 -2.07 7.93 -9.08
CA LEU A 14 -1.63 6.69 -9.71
C LEU A 14 -1.56 5.59 -8.65
N THR A 15 -2.11 4.42 -8.96
CA THR A 15 -2.30 3.32 -8.01
C THR A 15 -0.97 2.72 -7.55
N THR A 16 -0.20 2.17 -8.49
CA THR A 16 1.06 1.49 -8.21
C THR A 16 2.07 1.80 -9.31
N LEU A 17 3.35 1.84 -8.95
CA LEU A 17 4.46 1.92 -9.90
C LEU A 17 5.59 0.99 -9.45
N PHE A 18 6.16 0.26 -10.40
CA PHE A 18 7.20 -0.74 -10.15
C PHE A 18 8.57 -0.17 -10.49
N LEU A 19 9.53 -0.38 -9.59
CA LEU A 19 10.92 0.04 -9.75
C LEU A 19 11.82 -1.17 -9.55
N GLU A 20 12.68 -1.45 -10.53
CA GLU A 20 13.70 -2.48 -10.44
C GLU A 20 15.10 -1.89 -10.65
N LYS A 21 16.12 -2.59 -10.14
CA LYS A 21 17.54 -2.43 -10.54
C LYS A 21 18.04 -0.98 -10.62
N GLY A 22 17.76 -0.17 -9.61
CA GLY A 22 18.24 1.21 -9.55
C GLY A 22 18.35 1.78 -8.13
N ASN A 23 19.03 2.92 -8.03
CA ASN A 23 19.14 3.68 -6.80
C ASN A 23 18.07 4.77 -6.77
N LEU A 24 17.11 4.66 -5.87
CA LEU A 24 16.08 5.65 -5.63
C LEU A 24 16.58 6.69 -4.63
N ASP A 25 16.65 7.94 -5.08
CA ASP A 25 17.08 9.09 -4.27
C ASP A 25 16.18 10.31 -4.48
N VAL A 26 16.48 11.40 -3.79
CA VAL A 26 15.78 12.68 -3.90
C VAL A 26 16.68 13.72 -4.54
N LEU A 27 16.20 14.36 -5.60
CA LEU A 27 16.83 15.51 -6.23
C LEU A 27 15.77 16.62 -6.36
N ASP A 28 16.08 17.81 -5.85
CA ASP A 28 15.19 18.98 -5.89
C ASP A 28 13.74 18.71 -5.40
N GLY A 29 13.60 17.81 -4.42
CA GLY A 29 12.31 17.44 -3.84
C GLY A 29 11.48 16.46 -4.68
N ALA A 30 12.05 15.90 -5.75
CA ALA A 30 11.45 14.83 -6.55
C ALA A 30 12.19 13.50 -6.35
N PHE A 31 11.49 12.39 -6.57
CA PHE A 31 12.14 11.08 -6.66
C PHE A 31 12.88 10.95 -7.98
N VAL A 32 14.09 10.42 -7.89
CA VAL A 32 14.92 10.07 -9.03
C VAL A 32 15.40 8.64 -8.86
N LEU A 33 15.05 7.78 -9.82
CA LEU A 33 15.67 6.47 -9.95
C LEU A 33 16.88 6.62 -10.87
N VAL A 34 18.05 6.17 -10.41
CA VAL A 34 19.28 6.10 -11.20
C VAL A 34 19.59 4.66 -11.53
N ASP A 35 19.60 4.31 -12.81
CA ASP A 35 19.95 2.97 -13.27
C ASP A 35 21.48 2.75 -13.33
N LYS A 36 21.90 1.55 -13.72
CA LYS A 36 23.33 1.21 -13.88
C LYS A 36 24.05 2.02 -14.96
N ASN A 37 23.32 2.58 -15.92
CA ASN A 37 23.86 3.38 -17.02
C ASN A 37 23.92 4.87 -16.65
N GLY A 38 23.47 5.24 -15.45
CA GLY A 38 23.39 6.62 -14.99
C GLY A 38 22.17 7.38 -15.49
N VAL A 39 21.22 6.71 -16.15
CA VAL A 39 19.97 7.31 -16.63
C VAL A 39 19.11 7.67 -15.42
N ARG A 40 18.67 8.93 -15.37
CA ARG A 40 17.85 9.47 -14.30
C ARG A 40 16.39 9.51 -14.72
N THR A 41 15.55 8.76 -14.01
CA THR A 41 14.09 8.76 -14.23
C THR A 41 13.41 9.48 -13.08
N HIS A 42 12.72 10.58 -13.38
CA HIS A 42 11.96 11.33 -12.40
C HIS A 42 10.61 10.68 -12.13
N ILE A 43 10.25 10.55 -10.85
CA ILE A 43 9.01 9.92 -10.40
C ILE A 43 8.21 10.95 -9.60
N PRO A 44 6.95 11.26 -9.99
CA PRO A 44 6.11 12.22 -9.29
C PRO A 44 5.50 11.59 -8.02
N VAL A 45 6.31 11.43 -6.97
CA VAL A 45 5.91 10.70 -5.74
C VAL A 45 4.65 11.21 -5.07
N GLY A 46 4.37 12.52 -5.15
CA GLY A 46 3.14 13.10 -4.60
C GLY A 46 1.85 12.62 -5.28
N GLY A 47 1.95 12.14 -6.53
CA GLY A 47 0.86 11.60 -7.32
C GLY A 47 0.77 10.08 -7.32
N VAL A 48 1.63 9.37 -6.57
CA VAL A 48 1.65 7.91 -6.53
C VAL A 48 1.19 7.44 -5.15
N ALA A 49 0.29 6.46 -5.12
CA ALA A 49 -0.19 5.88 -3.86
C ALA A 49 0.80 4.87 -3.29
N CYS A 50 1.40 4.02 -4.15
CA CYS A 50 2.29 2.95 -3.75
C CYS A 50 3.45 2.73 -4.74
N LEU A 51 4.67 2.61 -4.23
CA LEU A 51 5.84 2.16 -4.98
C LEU A 51 6.18 0.73 -4.62
N MET A 52 6.23 -0.12 -5.64
CA MET A 52 6.62 -1.51 -5.58
C MET A 52 8.10 -1.61 -5.94
N LEU A 53 8.94 -1.87 -4.93
CA LEU A 53 10.39 -1.92 -5.01
C LEU A 53 10.82 -3.37 -5.23
N GLU A 54 11.20 -3.68 -6.46
CA GLU A 54 11.64 -5.01 -6.88
C GLU A 54 13.13 -5.25 -6.59
N PRO A 55 13.61 -6.50 -6.71
CA PRO A 55 15.01 -6.84 -6.47
C PRO A 55 15.99 -5.96 -7.27
N GLY A 56 17.11 -5.62 -6.62
CA GLY A 56 18.13 -4.72 -7.18
C GLY A 56 17.86 -3.24 -6.93
N THR A 57 16.78 -2.88 -6.22
CA THR A 57 16.50 -1.49 -5.82
C THR A 57 17.21 -1.12 -4.52
N ARG A 58 17.88 0.04 -4.50
CA ARG A 58 18.41 0.67 -3.27
C ARG A 58 17.66 1.97 -3.02
N VAL A 59 17.28 2.23 -1.78
CA VAL A 59 16.49 3.42 -1.43
C VAL A 59 17.28 4.27 -0.43
N SER A 60 17.47 5.55 -0.74
CA SER A 60 18.11 6.48 0.18
C SER A 60 17.19 6.82 1.35
N HIS A 61 17.77 7.20 2.50
CA HIS A 61 16.99 7.67 3.64
C HIS A 61 16.15 8.91 3.28
N ALA A 62 16.69 9.82 2.47
CA ALA A 62 15.95 10.99 1.99
C ALA A 62 14.70 10.60 1.21
N ALA A 63 14.78 9.55 0.38
CA ALA A 63 13.63 9.04 -0.35
C ALA A 63 12.54 8.51 0.60
N VAL A 64 12.91 7.75 1.63
CA VAL A 64 11.95 7.26 2.66
C VAL A 64 11.29 8.42 3.41
N VAL A 65 12.05 9.47 3.75
CA VAL A 65 11.50 10.67 4.41
C VAL A 65 10.48 11.38 3.51
N LEU A 66 10.80 11.57 2.22
CA LEU A 66 9.90 12.23 1.29
C LEU A 66 8.64 11.40 1.02
N ALA A 67 8.76 10.08 0.80
CA ALA A 67 7.62 9.16 0.71
C ALA A 67 6.70 9.30 1.92
N SER A 68 7.27 9.40 3.11
CA SER A 68 6.53 9.54 4.36
C SER A 68 5.76 10.85 4.46
N ARG A 69 6.34 11.95 3.99
CA ARG A 69 5.70 13.28 3.99
C ARG A 69 4.52 13.36 3.01
N VAL A 70 4.63 12.72 1.84
CA VAL A 70 3.57 12.75 0.82
C VAL A 70 2.53 11.63 0.99
N GLY A 71 2.77 10.69 1.91
CA GLY A 71 1.90 9.54 2.14
C GLY A 71 1.96 8.52 0.99
N CYS A 72 3.14 8.29 0.42
CA CYS A 72 3.36 7.30 -0.64
C CYS A 72 3.90 6.01 -0.01
N LEU A 73 3.11 4.93 -0.04
CA LEU A 73 3.47 3.62 0.49
C LEU A 73 4.70 3.05 -0.23
N LEU A 74 5.69 2.58 0.52
CA LEU A 74 6.86 1.87 -0.05
C LEU A 74 6.72 0.39 0.29
N VAL A 75 6.80 -0.48 -0.72
CA VAL A 75 6.61 -1.92 -0.57
C VAL A 75 7.78 -2.64 -1.23
N TRP A 76 8.55 -3.38 -0.45
CA TRP A 76 9.61 -4.25 -0.98
C TRP A 76 9.02 -5.59 -1.36
N ILE A 77 9.15 -5.93 -2.64
CA ILE A 77 8.57 -7.13 -3.21
C ILE A 77 9.61 -7.99 -3.92
N GLY A 78 9.27 -9.26 -4.13
CA GLY A 78 9.96 -10.13 -5.08
C GLY A 78 9.53 -9.82 -6.52
N GLU A 79 10.11 -10.53 -7.48
CA GLU A 79 9.78 -10.38 -8.90
C GLU A 79 8.26 -10.52 -9.16
N ALA A 80 7.71 -9.62 -9.97
CA ALA A 80 6.29 -9.57 -10.33
C ALA A 80 5.32 -9.44 -9.15
N GLY A 81 5.81 -9.05 -7.96
CA GLY A 81 4.96 -8.84 -6.78
C GLY A 81 4.47 -10.12 -6.09
N VAL A 82 5.08 -11.28 -6.38
CA VAL A 82 4.64 -12.56 -5.80
C VAL A 82 5.02 -12.73 -4.32
N ARG A 83 6.03 -12.00 -3.84
CA ARG A 83 6.46 -11.99 -2.44
C ARG A 83 6.44 -10.57 -1.90
N LEU A 84 6.00 -10.42 -0.67
CA LEU A 84 6.09 -9.19 0.11
C LEU A 84 7.19 -9.39 1.18
N TYR A 85 8.24 -8.57 1.14
CA TYR A 85 9.34 -8.62 2.12
C TYR A 85 9.16 -7.62 3.26
N ALA A 86 8.80 -6.38 2.92
CA ALA A 86 8.64 -5.31 3.88
C ALA A 86 7.70 -4.23 3.33
N SER A 87 7.15 -3.42 4.22
CA SER A 87 6.43 -2.21 3.84
C SER A 87 6.81 -1.07 4.80
N GLY A 88 7.07 0.11 4.27
CA GLY A 88 7.10 1.34 5.06
C GLY A 88 5.69 1.87 5.16
N GLN A 89 5.23 2.30 6.34
CA GLN A 89 3.82 2.64 6.55
C GLN A 89 3.57 4.16 6.65
N PRO A 90 3.53 4.92 5.54
CA PRO A 90 3.16 6.32 5.57
C PRO A 90 1.65 6.45 5.43
N GLY A 91 0.93 6.38 6.55
CA GLY A 91 -0.52 6.56 6.54
C GLY A 91 -1.30 5.86 7.66
N GLY A 92 -0.64 5.08 8.52
CA GLY A 92 -1.26 4.38 9.66
C GLY A 92 -1.55 5.25 10.88
N ALA A 93 -1.83 6.55 10.70
CA ALA A 93 -1.89 7.52 11.81
C ALA A 93 -3.04 7.32 12.80
N ARG A 94 -4.00 6.41 12.50
CA ARG A 94 -5.27 6.30 13.21
C ARG A 94 -5.42 4.95 13.90
N ALA A 95 -5.08 4.93 15.19
CA ALA A 95 -5.24 3.76 16.06
C ALA A 95 -6.71 3.32 16.19
N ASP A 96 -7.67 4.24 16.09
CA ASP A 96 -9.11 3.94 16.21
C ASP A 96 -9.60 3.01 15.09
N ARG A 97 -9.09 3.15 13.86
CA ARG A 97 -9.42 2.24 12.75
C ARG A 97 -8.83 0.85 12.96
N LEU A 98 -7.62 0.78 13.50
CA LEU A 98 -6.98 -0.49 13.87
C LEU A 98 -7.75 -1.19 14.99
N LEU A 99 -8.14 -0.45 16.03
CA LEU A 99 -8.94 -0.98 17.15
C LEU A 99 -10.34 -1.40 16.69
N TYR A 100 -10.96 -0.66 15.77
CA TYR A 100 -12.24 -1.04 15.18
C TYR A 100 -12.12 -2.36 14.39
N GLN A 101 -11.07 -2.51 13.58
CA GLN A 101 -10.79 -3.76 12.87
C GLN A 101 -10.56 -4.91 13.85
N ALA A 102 -9.80 -4.70 14.93
CA ALA A 102 -9.58 -5.70 15.97
C ALA A 102 -10.89 -6.10 16.66
N LYS A 103 -11.75 -5.14 17.02
CA LYS A 103 -13.07 -5.41 17.62
C LYS A 103 -13.94 -6.29 16.71
N LEU A 104 -13.99 -6.00 15.41
CA LEU A 104 -14.73 -6.82 14.45
C LEU A 104 -14.17 -8.24 14.29
N ALA A 105 -12.85 -8.40 14.43
CA ALA A 105 -12.20 -9.69 14.28
C ALA A 105 -12.32 -10.58 15.54
N LEU A 106 -12.38 -9.98 16.73
CA LEU A 106 -12.43 -10.67 18.01
C LEU A 106 -13.85 -11.06 18.46
N ASP A 107 -14.90 -10.46 17.90
CA ASP A 107 -16.29 -10.82 18.16
C ASP A 107 -16.81 -11.76 17.05
N ASP A 108 -17.25 -12.97 17.42
CA ASP A 108 -17.65 -14.00 16.45
C ASP A 108 -18.85 -13.59 15.59
N THR A 109 -19.80 -12.83 16.16
CA THR A 109 -20.99 -12.37 15.44
C THR A 109 -20.60 -11.30 14.42
N ALA A 110 -19.79 -10.33 14.83
CA ALA A 110 -19.26 -9.28 13.97
C ALA A 110 -18.37 -9.85 12.87
N ARG A 111 -17.51 -10.82 13.20
CA ARG A 111 -16.66 -11.54 12.26
C ARG A 111 -17.49 -12.24 11.19
N LEU A 112 -18.55 -12.95 11.59
CA LEU A 112 -19.47 -13.59 10.64
C LEU A 112 -20.15 -12.57 9.72
N ASN A 113 -20.60 -11.44 10.25
CA ASN A 113 -21.21 -10.38 9.44
C ASN A 113 -20.23 -9.79 8.41
N VAL A 114 -18.96 -9.57 8.79
CA VAL A 114 -17.91 -9.12 7.87
C VAL A 114 -17.66 -10.17 6.79
N VAL A 115 -17.51 -11.45 7.15
CA VAL A 115 -17.30 -12.54 6.20
C VAL A 115 -18.44 -12.63 5.20
N ARG A 116 -19.69 -12.53 5.65
CA ARG A 116 -20.86 -12.56 4.76
C ARG A 116 -20.85 -11.38 3.78
N LYS A 117 -20.49 -10.18 4.25
CA LYS A 117 -20.37 -9.02 3.37
C LYS A 117 -19.23 -9.19 2.34
N MET A 118 -18.10 -9.75 2.74
CA MET A 118 -16.99 -10.07 1.83
C MET A 118 -17.40 -11.10 0.77
N TYR A 119 -18.17 -12.12 1.17
CA TYR A 119 -18.74 -13.12 0.25
C TYR A 119 -19.63 -12.44 -0.79
N ALA A 120 -20.59 -11.62 -0.35
CA ALA A 120 -21.48 -10.90 -1.26
C ALA A 120 -20.76 -9.93 -2.19
N LEU A 121 -19.69 -9.28 -1.74
CA LEU A 121 -18.87 -8.42 -2.61
C LEU A 121 -18.12 -9.22 -3.68
N ARG A 122 -17.63 -10.42 -3.34
CA ARG A 122 -16.87 -11.30 -4.23
C ARG A 122 -17.77 -11.95 -5.28
N PHE A 123 -18.87 -12.55 -4.84
CA PHE A 123 -19.74 -13.37 -5.70
C PHE A 123 -20.99 -12.65 -6.21
N LYS A 124 -21.24 -11.42 -5.75
CA LYS A 124 -22.41 -10.60 -6.12
C LYS A 124 -23.75 -11.21 -5.73
N GLU A 125 -23.77 -12.08 -4.73
CA GLU A 125 -24.96 -12.74 -4.19
C GLU A 125 -24.89 -12.89 -2.67
N GLU A 126 -26.04 -13.03 -2.01
CA GLU A 126 -26.07 -13.20 -0.56
C GLU A 126 -25.69 -14.65 -0.18
N PRO A 127 -24.77 -14.86 0.76
CA PRO A 127 -24.42 -16.20 1.23
C PRO A 127 -25.60 -16.86 1.94
N LEU A 128 -25.73 -18.18 1.73
CA LEU A 128 -26.73 -19.02 2.36
C LEU A 128 -26.84 -18.75 3.87
N ALA A 129 -28.07 -18.64 4.35
CA ALA A 129 -28.34 -18.39 5.76
C ALA A 129 -27.82 -19.53 6.66
N ARG A 130 -27.44 -19.17 7.89
CA ARG A 130 -27.04 -20.12 8.96
C ARG A 130 -25.79 -20.97 8.62
N ARG A 131 -24.88 -20.42 7.82
CA ARG A 131 -23.58 -21.02 7.56
C ARG A 131 -22.50 -20.42 8.44
N SER A 132 -21.61 -21.26 8.98
CA SER A 132 -20.42 -20.80 9.70
C SER A 132 -19.37 -20.25 8.72
N VAL A 133 -18.34 -19.58 9.25
CA VAL A 133 -17.22 -19.06 8.44
C VAL A 133 -16.49 -20.20 7.71
N GLU A 134 -16.33 -21.35 8.35
CA GLU A 134 -15.69 -22.54 7.80
C GLU A 134 -16.49 -23.11 6.63
N GLN A 135 -17.82 -23.14 6.76
CA GLN A 135 -18.70 -23.59 5.68
C GLN A 135 -18.65 -22.62 4.49
N LEU A 136 -18.66 -21.31 4.74
CA LEU A 136 -18.53 -20.30 3.68
C LEU A 136 -17.15 -20.29 3.00
N ARG A 137 -16.13 -20.91 3.60
CA ARG A 137 -14.79 -21.05 3.00
C ARG A 137 -14.73 -22.17 1.96
N GLY A 138 -15.54 -23.21 2.12
CA GLY A 138 -15.57 -24.38 1.24
C GLY A 138 -16.55 -24.28 0.07
N ILE A 139 -17.50 -23.35 0.14
CA ILE A 139 -18.47 -23.03 -0.92
C ILE A 139 -17.87 -21.97 -1.84
#